data_AF-A0A2S2PFC1-F1
#
_entry.id   AF-A0A2S2PFC1-F1
#
_cell.length_a   1.000
_cell.length_b   1.000
_cell.length_c   1.000
_cell.angle_alpha   90.00
_cell.angle_beta   90.00
_cell.angle_gamma   90.00
#
_symmetry.space_group_name_H-M   'P 1'
#
loop_
_entity.id
_entity.type
_entity.pdbx_description
1 polymer ?
#
loop_
_entity_poly.entity_id
_entity_poly.type
_entity_poly.pdbx_seq_one_letter_code
_entity_poly.pdbx_strand_id
1 'polypeptide(L)'
;KIIPSQFFRSLANNLQSRLFTMQASHVGTCDNNLFKDQYNMLLADLDMLDPKTWPDKFDFQHGDASIRRLAKQFQVDEISSVRGFREFKEIKDHSNILDLKPLLTAVNTVAISSCECERTFSAMNNILTSKRNALSSKHLSSLLFINCVGPPVKLFIPSPYVHAWISNGRRIADEVCCPKRINKDIDASYMPLWTLFGS
;
A
#
# COMPACT_ATOMS: atom_id res chain seq x y z
N LYS A 1 9.52 11.52 -31.64
CA LYS A 1 8.44 12.27 -30.95
C LYS A 1 7.49 11.26 -30.34
N ILE A 2 7.31 11.25 -29.02
CA ILE A 2 6.30 10.40 -28.37
C ILE A 2 4.93 11.01 -28.66
N ILE A 3 4.00 10.21 -29.19
CA ILE A 3 2.62 10.65 -29.41
C ILE A 3 1.93 10.62 -28.03
N PRO A 4 1.54 11.77 -27.44
CA PRO A 4 1.06 11.82 -26.07
C PRO A 4 -0.16 10.92 -25.82
N SER A 5 -1.10 10.88 -26.78
CA SER A 5 -2.29 10.03 -26.69
C SER A 5 -1.96 8.54 -26.64
N GLN A 6 -0.97 8.09 -27.42
CA GLN A 6 -0.52 6.70 -27.41
C GLN A 6 0.22 6.37 -26.11
N PHE A 7 1.02 7.30 -25.59
CA PHE A 7 1.69 7.13 -24.30
C PHE A 7 0.70 7.00 -23.14
N PHE A 8 -0.27 7.91 -23.02
CA PHE A 8 -1.27 7.85 -21.95
C PHE A 8 -2.15 6.59 -22.07
N ARG A 9 -2.48 6.15 -23.28
CA ARG A 9 -3.24 4.92 -23.49
C ARG A 9 -2.44 3.67 -23.09
N SER A 10 -1.17 3.60 -23.48
CA SER A 10 -0.29 2.50 -23.07
C SER A 10 -0.04 2.51 -21.55
N LEU A 11 0.10 3.68 -20.94
CA LEU A 11 0.24 3.82 -19.48
C LEU A 11 -1.04 3.37 -18.77
N ALA A 12 -2.22 3.82 -19.22
CA ALA A 12 -3.50 3.42 -18.67
C ALA A 12 -3.70 1.90 -18.79
N ASN A 13 -3.41 1.31 -19.95
CA ASN A 13 -3.50 -0.13 -20.15
C ASN A 13 -2.52 -0.90 -19.24
N ASN A 14 -1.31 -0.39 -19.06
CA ASN A 14 -0.31 -1.02 -18.18
C ASN A 14 -0.73 -0.94 -16.70
N LEU A 15 -1.25 0.22 -16.27
CA LEU A 15 -1.81 0.38 -14.93
C LEU A 15 -3.02 -0.54 -14.74
N GLN A 16 -3.93 -0.60 -15.72
CA GLN A 16 -5.09 -1.48 -15.67
C GLN A 16 -4.70 -2.97 -15.62
N SER A 17 -3.63 -3.38 -16.32
CA SER A 17 -3.14 -4.77 -16.22
C SER A 17 -2.50 -5.13 -14.87
N ARG A 18 -2.13 -4.12 -14.06
CA ARG A 18 -1.37 -4.28 -12.81
C ARG A 18 -2.18 -3.96 -11.56
N LEU A 19 -3.25 -3.19 -11.69
CA LEU A 19 -4.15 -2.87 -10.60
C LEU A 19 -5.20 -3.98 -10.46
N PHE A 20 -5.74 -4.15 -9.25
CA PHE A 20 -6.98 -4.89 -9.08
C PHE A 20 -8.06 -4.21 -9.95
N THR A 21 -8.43 -4.83 -11.06
CA THR A 21 -9.46 -4.31 -11.99
C THR A 21 -10.88 -4.45 -11.44
N MET A 22 -11.02 -4.87 -10.19
CA MET A 22 -12.28 -5.07 -9.52
C MET A 22 -12.98 -3.73 -9.31
N GLN A 23 -14.22 -3.64 -9.75
CA GLN A 23 -15.02 -2.42 -9.65
C GLN A 23 -16.09 -2.59 -8.56
N ALA A 24 -16.26 -1.55 -7.75
CA ALA A 24 -17.27 -1.53 -6.71
C ALA A 24 -18.68 -1.67 -7.31
N SER A 25 -19.58 -2.31 -6.56
CA SER A 25 -20.93 -2.69 -7.01
C SER A 25 -21.83 -1.52 -7.42
N HIS A 26 -21.50 -0.29 -7.01
CA HIS A 26 -22.25 0.95 -7.28
C HIS A 26 -21.79 1.69 -8.55
N VAL A 27 -20.75 1.22 -9.25
CA VAL A 27 -20.37 1.80 -10.54
C VAL A 27 -21.39 1.34 -11.60
N GLY A 28 -22.19 2.28 -12.10
CA GLY A 28 -23.17 2.01 -13.15
C GLY A 28 -22.46 1.77 -14.49
N THR A 29 -22.61 0.59 -15.06
CA THR A 29 -22.14 0.30 -16.42
C THR A 29 -23.11 -0.58 -17.18
N CYS A 30 -23.26 -0.25 -18.47
CA CYS A 30 -23.87 -1.06 -19.52
C CYS A 30 -22.98 -2.27 -19.81
N ASP A 31 -23.55 -3.47 -19.92
CA ASP A 31 -22.95 -4.75 -20.30
C ASP A 31 -22.27 -5.62 -19.23
N ASN A 32 -22.29 -6.93 -19.47
CA ASN A 32 -21.86 -8.04 -18.60
C ASN A 32 -20.54 -7.74 -17.88
N ASN A 33 -20.67 -7.35 -16.62
CA ASN A 33 -19.61 -6.71 -15.84
C ASN A 33 -18.71 -7.79 -15.21
N LEU A 34 -17.85 -8.41 -16.02
CA LEU A 34 -16.81 -9.38 -15.59
C LEU A 34 -16.04 -8.91 -14.35
N PHE A 35 -15.78 -7.60 -14.25
CA PHE A 35 -15.07 -6.99 -13.12
C PHE A 35 -15.88 -6.96 -11.82
N LYS A 36 -17.22 -6.87 -11.92
CA LYS A 36 -18.14 -6.97 -10.78
C LYS A 36 -18.24 -8.41 -10.30
N ASP A 37 -18.26 -9.37 -11.23
CA ASP A 37 -18.28 -10.79 -10.90
C ASP A 37 -16.97 -11.22 -10.21
N GLN A 38 -15.83 -10.73 -10.70
CA GLN A 38 -14.52 -10.92 -10.05
C GLN A 38 -14.48 -10.31 -8.65
N TYR A 39 -15.07 -9.11 -8.48
CA TYR A 39 -15.16 -8.47 -7.17
C TYR A 39 -16.04 -9.27 -6.19
N ASN A 40 -17.22 -9.70 -6.64
CA ASN A 40 -18.12 -10.52 -5.82
C ASN A 40 -17.48 -11.87 -5.46
N MET A 41 -16.75 -12.50 -6.39
CA MET A 41 -15.96 -13.69 -6.11
C MET A 41 -14.89 -13.43 -5.06
N LEU A 42 -14.17 -12.31 -5.13
CA LEU A 42 -13.19 -11.95 -4.11
C LEU A 42 -13.85 -11.78 -2.74
N LEU A 43 -15.00 -11.09 -2.67
CA LEU A 43 -15.74 -10.93 -1.42
C LEU A 43 -16.16 -12.28 -0.83
N ALA A 44 -16.72 -13.17 -1.66
CA ALA A 44 -17.10 -14.52 -1.22
C ALA A 44 -15.87 -15.34 -0.77
N ASP A 45 -14.71 -15.14 -1.39
CA ASP A 45 -13.47 -15.78 -0.99
C ASP A 45 -12.93 -15.21 0.33
N LEU A 46 -13.06 -13.91 0.57
CA LEU A 46 -12.70 -13.26 1.83
C LEU A 46 -13.63 -13.68 2.98
N ASP A 47 -14.93 -13.84 2.70
CA ASP A 47 -15.91 -14.31 3.69
C ASP A 47 -15.54 -15.69 4.25
N MET A 48 -14.87 -16.55 3.45
CA MET A 48 -14.38 -17.85 3.93
C MET A 48 -13.35 -17.75 5.05
N LEU A 49 -12.70 -16.60 5.25
CA LEU A 49 -11.79 -16.39 6.36
C LEU A 49 -12.52 -16.04 7.67
N ASP A 50 -13.82 -15.74 7.64
CA ASP A 50 -14.65 -15.51 8.83
C ASP A 50 -15.46 -16.78 9.17
N PRO A 51 -15.17 -17.48 10.29
CA PRO A 51 -15.92 -18.67 10.71
C PRO A 51 -17.43 -18.47 10.86
N LYS A 52 -17.90 -17.23 11.03
CA LYS A 52 -19.34 -16.92 11.16
C LYS A 52 -20.11 -17.09 9.86
N THR A 53 -19.44 -17.09 8.71
CA THR A 53 -20.07 -17.23 7.40
C THR A 53 -20.26 -18.70 7.01
N TRP A 54 -19.69 -19.63 7.78
CA TRP A 54 -19.68 -21.05 7.46
C TRP A 54 -21.01 -21.72 7.83
N PRO A 55 -21.46 -22.71 7.04
CA PRO A 55 -22.64 -23.49 7.39
C PRO A 55 -22.38 -24.37 8.63
N ASP A 56 -23.44 -24.82 9.31
CA ASP A 56 -23.32 -25.69 10.50
C ASP A 56 -22.67 -27.05 10.19
N LYS A 57 -22.75 -27.49 8.93
CA LYS A 57 -22.13 -28.72 8.43
C LYS A 57 -21.41 -28.44 7.12
N PHE A 58 -20.13 -28.77 7.06
CA PHE A 58 -19.30 -28.67 5.88
C PHE A 58 -18.32 -29.84 5.79
N ASP A 59 -17.84 -30.11 4.58
CA ASP A 59 -16.81 -31.13 4.36
C ASP A 59 -15.40 -30.64 4.74
N PHE A 60 -14.46 -31.57 4.84
CA PHE A 60 -13.07 -31.25 5.17
C PHE A 60 -12.38 -30.35 4.13
N GLN A 61 -12.86 -30.29 2.88
CA GLN A 61 -12.29 -29.49 1.79
C GLN A 61 -12.97 -28.13 1.62
N HIS A 62 -13.97 -27.82 2.46
CA HIS A 62 -14.74 -26.60 2.36
C HIS A 62 -13.81 -25.39 2.50
N GLY A 63 -13.96 -24.43 1.58
CA GLY A 63 -13.11 -23.24 1.49
C GLY A 63 -11.76 -23.45 0.80
N ASP A 64 -11.27 -24.68 0.56
CA ASP A 64 -9.95 -24.91 -0.04
C ASP A 64 -9.79 -24.22 -1.40
N ALA A 65 -10.86 -24.22 -2.22
CA ALA A 65 -10.86 -23.57 -3.52
C ALA A 65 -10.79 -22.04 -3.40
N SER A 66 -11.46 -21.45 -2.41
CA SER A 66 -11.42 -20.02 -2.12
C SER A 66 -10.04 -19.60 -1.63
N ILE A 67 -9.46 -20.35 -0.69
CA ILE A 67 -8.11 -20.08 -0.18
C ILE A 67 -7.06 -20.21 -1.28
N ARG A 68 -7.20 -21.19 -2.17
CA ARG A 68 -6.34 -21.31 -3.36
C ARG A 68 -6.43 -20.08 -4.27
N ARG A 69 -7.64 -19.58 -4.52
CA ARG A 69 -7.84 -18.34 -5.30
C ARG A 69 -7.22 -17.13 -4.62
N LEU A 70 -7.43 -16.96 -3.31
CA LEU A 70 -6.82 -15.88 -2.53
C LEU A 70 -5.30 -15.98 -2.55
N ALA A 71 -4.73 -17.16 -2.33
CA ALA A 71 -3.29 -17.37 -2.33
C ALA A 71 -2.67 -16.99 -3.67
N LYS A 72 -3.31 -17.39 -4.77
CA LYS A 72 -2.91 -16.98 -6.13
C LYS A 72 -3.05 -15.47 -6.35
N GLN A 73 -4.11 -14.86 -5.85
CA GLN A 73 -4.37 -13.42 -6.00
C GLN A 73 -3.33 -12.58 -5.23
N PHE A 74 -2.97 -13.00 -4.01
CA PHE A 74 -1.99 -12.34 -3.16
C PHE A 74 -0.55 -12.79 -3.41
N GLN A 75 -0.34 -13.72 -4.34
CA GLN A 75 0.97 -14.29 -4.67
C GLN A 75 1.70 -14.88 -3.45
N VAL A 76 0.95 -15.56 -2.58
CA VAL A 76 1.48 -16.31 -1.44
C VAL A 76 1.43 -17.81 -1.70
N ASP A 77 2.14 -18.60 -0.90
CA ASP A 77 2.22 -20.05 -1.11
C ASP A 77 0.86 -20.72 -0.94
N GLU A 78 0.38 -21.33 -2.02
CA GLU A 78 -0.94 -21.97 -2.08
C GLU A 78 -1.04 -23.18 -1.15
N ILE A 79 -0.01 -24.01 -1.14
CA ILE A 79 -0.01 -25.29 -0.41
C ILE A 79 -0.05 -25.01 1.09
N SER A 80 0.81 -24.12 1.58
CA SER A 80 0.85 -23.70 2.99
C SER A 80 -0.43 -22.98 3.37
N SER A 81 -0.96 -22.09 2.52
CA SER A 81 -2.22 -21.40 2.80
C SER A 81 -3.39 -22.37 2.99
N VAL A 82 -3.53 -23.36 2.12
CA VAL A 82 -4.60 -24.38 2.23
C VAL A 82 -4.38 -25.28 3.45
N ARG A 83 -3.14 -25.68 3.73
CA ARG A 83 -2.82 -26.48 4.93
C ARG A 83 -3.17 -25.72 6.21
N GLY A 84 -2.70 -24.48 6.34
CA GLY A 84 -3.00 -23.61 7.47
C GLY A 84 -4.51 -23.32 7.59
N PHE A 85 -5.23 -23.18 6.49
CA PHE A 85 -6.68 -23.01 6.56
C PHE A 85 -7.41 -24.26 7.09
N ARG A 86 -6.94 -25.46 6.77
CA ARG A 86 -7.52 -26.69 7.33
C ARG A 86 -7.31 -26.79 8.83
N GLU A 87 -6.12 -26.44 9.31
CA GLU A 87 -5.84 -26.32 10.76
C GLU A 87 -6.72 -25.23 11.40
N PHE A 88 -6.97 -24.14 10.68
CA PHE A 88 -7.81 -23.04 11.15
C PHE A 88 -9.26 -23.47 11.36
N LYS A 89 -9.79 -24.34 10.51
CA LYS A 89 -11.16 -24.86 10.67
C LYS A 89 -11.36 -25.64 11.98
N GLU A 90 -10.31 -26.31 12.46
CA GLU A 90 -10.36 -27.08 13.70
C GLU A 90 -10.20 -26.21 14.95
N ILE A 91 -9.25 -25.28 14.92
CA ILE A 91 -8.89 -24.46 16.09
C ILE A 91 -9.80 -23.22 16.23
N LYS A 92 -10.27 -22.67 15.10
CA LYS A 92 -11.06 -21.42 15.00
C LYS A 92 -10.37 -20.19 15.61
N ASP A 93 -9.05 -20.24 15.75
CA ASP A 93 -8.22 -19.12 16.19
C ASP A 93 -7.08 -18.89 15.19
N HIS A 94 -7.03 -17.68 14.64
CA HIS A 94 -6.03 -17.27 13.65
C HIS A 94 -4.63 -17.05 14.24
N SER A 95 -4.54 -16.83 15.55
CA SER A 95 -3.33 -16.35 16.23
C SER A 95 -2.19 -17.36 16.21
N ASN A 96 -2.52 -18.65 16.04
CA ASN A 96 -1.60 -19.77 16.27
C ASN A 96 -1.19 -20.52 14.98
N ILE A 97 -1.62 -20.07 13.80
CA ILE A 97 -1.43 -20.82 12.55
C ILE A 97 -0.41 -20.13 11.65
N LEU A 98 0.84 -20.60 11.75
CA LEU A 98 1.98 -20.01 11.08
C LEU A 98 1.85 -20.04 9.55
N ASP A 99 1.29 -21.11 9.00
CA ASP A 99 1.16 -21.31 7.55
C ASP A 99 0.10 -20.40 6.90
N LEU A 100 -0.91 -19.99 7.66
CA LEU A 100 -1.97 -19.07 7.18
C LEU A 100 -1.59 -17.60 7.35
N LYS A 101 -0.62 -17.31 8.22
CA LYS A 101 -0.20 -15.95 8.57
C LYS A 101 0.19 -15.08 7.36
N PRO A 102 0.94 -15.57 6.35
CA PRO A 102 1.28 -14.75 5.18
C PRO A 102 0.04 -14.29 4.40
N LEU A 103 -0.91 -15.21 4.20
CA LEU A 103 -2.17 -14.90 3.51
C LEU A 103 -3.01 -13.90 4.32
N LEU A 104 -3.16 -14.14 5.62
CA LEU A 104 -3.94 -13.26 6.50
C LEU A 104 -3.34 -11.86 6.59
N THR A 105 -2.01 -11.77 6.62
CA THR A 105 -1.29 -10.49 6.59
C THR A 105 -1.55 -9.77 5.27
N ALA A 106 -1.44 -10.46 4.13
CA ALA A 106 -1.72 -9.87 2.83
C ALA A 106 -3.16 -9.34 2.72
N VAL A 107 -4.15 -10.15 3.15
CA VAL A 107 -5.56 -9.75 3.20
C VAL A 107 -5.78 -8.52 4.07
N ASN A 108 -5.20 -8.49 5.28
CA ASN A 108 -5.33 -7.37 6.21
C ASN A 108 -4.63 -6.09 5.72
N THR A 109 -3.68 -6.19 4.79
CA THR A 109 -3.04 -5.02 4.16
C THR A 109 -3.82 -4.45 2.99
N VAL A 110 -4.86 -5.14 2.50
CA VAL A 110 -5.69 -4.60 1.43
C VAL A 110 -6.49 -3.42 1.97
N ALA A 111 -6.22 -2.25 1.40
CA ALA A 111 -7.02 -1.08 1.68
C ALA A 111 -8.48 -1.35 1.28
N ILE A 112 -9.37 -1.39 2.27
CA ILE A 112 -10.81 -1.70 2.09
C ILE A 112 -11.50 -0.60 1.27
N SER A 113 -10.90 0.60 1.17
CA SER A 113 -11.45 1.69 0.38
C SER A 113 -10.39 2.65 -0.16
N SER A 114 -10.71 3.30 -1.27
CA SER A 114 -9.94 4.41 -1.84
C SER A 114 -10.00 5.69 -0.99
N CYS A 115 -10.77 5.72 0.10
CA CYS A 115 -11.03 6.95 0.84
C CYS A 115 -9.75 7.55 1.47
N GLU A 116 -8.78 6.72 1.88
CA GLU A 116 -7.49 7.19 2.37
C GLU A 116 -6.63 7.80 1.25
N CYS A 117 -6.69 7.20 0.05
CA CYS A 117 -6.06 7.75 -1.14
C CYS A 117 -6.71 9.09 -1.54
N GLU A 118 -8.04 9.17 -1.56
CA GLU A 118 -8.80 10.38 -1.89
C GLU A 118 -8.55 11.52 -0.89
N ARG A 119 -8.44 11.19 0.41
CA ARG A 119 -8.03 12.15 1.44
C ARG A 119 -6.63 12.69 1.17
N THR A 120 -5.70 11.83 0.75
CA THR A 120 -4.32 12.21 0.39
C THR A 120 -4.27 13.10 -0.85
N PHE A 121 -5.04 12.76 -1.90
CA PHE A 121 -5.18 13.59 -3.09
C PHE A 121 -5.85 14.93 -2.79
N SER A 122 -6.84 14.95 -1.91
CA SER A 122 -7.48 16.20 -1.46
C SER A 122 -6.49 17.08 -0.71
N ALA A 123 -5.66 16.48 0.16
CA ALA A 123 -4.60 17.20 0.86
C ALA A 123 -3.49 17.71 -0.08
N MET A 124 -3.30 17.07 -1.23
CA MET A 124 -2.40 17.57 -2.29
C MET A 124 -2.77 18.98 -2.73
N ASN A 125 -4.06 19.33 -2.78
CA ASN A 125 -4.51 20.68 -3.15
C ASN A 125 -4.03 21.76 -2.15
N ASN A 126 -3.75 21.39 -0.90
CA ASN A 126 -3.15 22.31 0.07
C ASN A 126 -1.65 22.55 -0.21
N ILE A 127 -0.98 21.59 -0.85
CA ILE A 127 0.46 21.62 -1.17
C ILE A 127 0.67 22.30 -2.54
N LEU A 128 -0.09 21.88 -3.55
CA LEU A 128 -0.14 22.46 -4.89
C LEU A 128 -1.15 23.60 -4.94
N THR A 129 -0.69 24.80 -4.63
CA THR A 129 -1.46 26.03 -4.86
C THR A 129 -0.98 26.73 -6.11
N SER A 130 -1.81 27.54 -6.76
CA SER A 130 -1.46 28.25 -8.00
C SER A 130 -0.18 29.09 -7.92
N LYS A 131 0.19 29.55 -6.70
CA LYS A 131 1.47 30.24 -6.41
C LYS A 131 2.67 29.29 -6.17
N ARG A 132 2.45 28.04 -5.75
CA ARG A 132 3.47 27.00 -5.45
C ARG A 132 3.60 25.94 -6.56
N ASN A 133 3.21 26.26 -7.80
CA ASN A 133 3.22 25.35 -8.95
C ASN A 133 4.63 24.95 -9.47
N ALA A 134 5.71 25.37 -8.80
CA ALA A 134 7.09 25.09 -9.22
C ALA A 134 7.73 23.89 -8.47
N LEU A 135 6.93 23.03 -7.85
CA LEU A 135 7.45 21.82 -7.20
C LEU A 135 7.65 20.71 -8.24
N SER A 136 8.84 20.12 -8.25
CA SER A 136 9.07 18.89 -9.03
C SER A 136 8.26 17.73 -8.44
N SER A 137 7.92 16.75 -9.28
CA SER A 137 7.20 15.54 -8.85
C SER A 137 7.85 14.84 -7.64
N LYS A 138 9.20 14.83 -7.58
CA LYS A 138 9.96 14.26 -6.46
C LYS A 138 9.72 15.01 -5.13
N HIS A 139 9.67 16.34 -5.18
CA HIS A 139 9.43 17.14 -3.97
C HIS A 139 7.96 17.06 -3.55
N LEU A 140 7.05 17.02 -4.52
CA LEU A 140 5.63 16.83 -4.25
C LEU A 140 5.34 15.48 -3.56
N SER A 141 5.89 14.38 -4.08
CA SER A 141 5.73 13.06 -3.47
C SER A 141 6.31 13.00 -2.06
N SER A 142 7.45 13.65 -1.83
CA SER A 142 8.07 13.72 -0.50
C SER A 142 7.20 14.50 0.50
N LEU A 143 6.62 15.63 0.08
CA LEU A 143 5.73 16.42 0.94
C LEU A 143 4.41 15.70 1.23
N LEU A 144 3.84 15.01 0.24
CA LEU A 144 2.67 14.16 0.44
C LEU A 144 2.96 13.04 1.43
N PHE A 145 4.10 12.38 1.30
CA PHE A 145 4.53 11.35 2.22
C PHE A 145 4.63 11.89 3.65
N ILE A 146 5.31 13.02 3.86
CA ILE A 146 5.38 13.67 5.18
C ILE A 146 3.98 14.02 5.70
N ASN A 147 3.07 14.48 4.85
CA ASN A 147 1.73 14.82 5.27
C ASN A 147 0.88 13.58 5.65
N CYS A 148 1.10 12.44 5.01
CA CYS A 148 0.35 11.21 5.26
C CYS A 148 0.90 10.40 6.44
N VAL A 149 2.23 10.29 6.57
CA VAL A 149 2.88 9.40 7.56
C VAL A 149 3.77 10.14 8.55
N GLY A 150 3.91 11.47 8.41
CA GLY A 150 4.72 12.26 9.31
C GLY A 150 4.13 12.34 10.72
N PRO A 151 4.98 12.56 11.74
CA PRO A 151 4.51 12.75 13.10
C PRO A 151 3.61 13.99 13.19
N PRO A 152 2.59 14.01 14.07
CA PRO A 152 1.83 15.20 14.36
C PRO A 152 2.74 16.36 14.72
N VAL A 153 2.42 17.59 14.28
CA VAL A 153 3.28 18.78 14.50
C VAL A 153 3.67 18.97 15.97
N LYS A 154 2.77 18.62 16.91
CA LYS A 154 3.00 18.71 18.36
C LYS A 154 4.06 17.72 18.88
N LEU A 155 4.28 16.62 18.16
CA LEU A 155 5.23 15.55 18.49
C LEU A 155 6.48 15.62 17.60
N PHE A 156 6.51 16.53 16.62
CA PHE A 156 7.64 16.70 15.75
C PHE A 156 8.77 17.43 16.48
N ILE A 157 9.91 16.77 16.64
CA ILE A 157 11.11 17.34 17.24
C ILE A 157 12.03 17.80 16.10
N PRO A 158 12.13 19.11 15.80
CA PRO A 158 12.88 19.61 14.65
C PRO A 158 14.40 19.56 14.86
N SER A 159 14.87 19.65 16.10
CA SER A 159 16.29 19.82 16.45
C SER A 159 17.25 18.85 15.75
N PRO A 160 17.06 17.51 15.77
CA PRO A 160 17.99 16.59 15.11
C PRO A 160 18.08 16.82 13.59
N TYR A 161 16.95 17.15 12.95
CA TYR A 161 16.90 17.42 11.52
C TYR A 161 17.58 18.73 11.15
N VAL A 162 17.38 19.77 11.97
CA VAL A 162 18.04 21.08 11.79
C VAL A 162 19.55 20.94 11.95
N HIS A 163 20.02 20.24 12.98
CA HIS A 163 21.45 19.97 13.16
C HIS A 163 22.05 19.16 12.01
N ALA A 164 21.36 18.13 11.52
CA ALA A 164 21.80 17.36 10.36
C ALA A 164 21.80 18.21 9.07
N TRP A 165 20.82 19.08 8.88
CA TRP A 165 20.74 19.99 7.74
C TRP A 165 21.93 20.95 7.69
N ILE A 166 22.24 21.58 8.83
CA ILE A 166 23.39 22.47 9.00
C ILE A 166 24.70 21.71 8.79
N SER A 167 24.83 20.53 9.40
CA SER A 167 26.02 19.67 9.29
C SER A 167 26.29 19.21 7.86
N ASN A 168 25.25 19.13 7.02
CA ASN A 168 25.35 18.85 5.59
C ASN A 168 25.68 20.10 4.74
N GLY A 169 26.11 21.19 5.38
CA GLY A 169 26.54 22.42 4.73
C GLY A 169 25.40 23.24 4.14
N ARG A 170 24.17 23.05 4.64
CA ARG A 170 23.01 23.85 4.23
C ARG A 170 22.76 24.98 5.25
N ARG A 171 22.40 26.16 4.73
CA ARG A 171 22.38 27.42 5.48
C ARG A 171 21.27 27.48 6.52
N ILE A 172 21.53 28.25 7.58
CA ILE A 172 20.50 28.83 8.46
C ILE A 172 20.08 30.18 7.85
N ALA A 173 18.84 30.61 8.09
CA ALA A 173 18.27 31.81 7.44
C ALA A 173 18.97 33.14 7.81
N ASP A 174 19.77 33.14 8.88
CA ASP A 174 20.52 34.26 9.44
C ASP A 174 22.00 34.32 8.97
N GLU A 175 22.49 33.30 8.26
CA GLU A 175 23.87 33.27 7.77
C GLU A 175 24.04 34.08 6.46
N VAL A 176 24.80 35.17 6.55
CA VAL A 176 25.00 36.14 5.45
C VAL A 176 26.12 35.73 4.47
N CYS A 177 26.99 34.77 4.84
CA CYS A 177 28.17 34.41 4.04
C CYS A 177 28.38 32.90 3.91
N CYS A 178 28.89 32.45 2.76
CA CYS A 178 28.90 31.05 2.36
C CYS A 178 30.14 30.27 2.86
N PRO A 179 30.00 29.22 3.68
CA PRO A 179 31.04 28.20 3.78
C PRO A 179 31.08 27.39 2.49
N LYS A 180 32.29 27.04 2.02
CA LYS A 180 32.46 26.21 0.82
C LYS A 180 31.85 24.83 1.05
N ARG A 181 31.09 24.34 0.07
CA ARG A 181 30.45 23.02 0.07
C ARG A 181 31.52 21.94 0.26
N ILE A 182 31.50 21.23 1.38
CA ILE A 182 32.38 20.08 1.61
C ILE A 182 31.67 18.87 1.02
N ASN A 183 32.22 18.30 -0.05
CA ASN A 183 31.81 16.98 -0.54
C ASN A 183 32.25 15.97 0.52
N LYS A 184 31.32 15.51 1.35
CA LYS A 184 31.50 14.23 2.05
C LYS A 184 30.98 13.15 1.11
N ASP A 185 31.84 12.17 0.81
CA ASP A 185 31.38 10.90 0.25
C ASP A 185 30.30 10.36 1.17
N ILE A 186 29.08 10.30 0.64
CA ILE A 186 27.92 9.83 1.39
C ILE A 186 28.12 8.33 1.56
N ASP A 187 28.60 7.92 2.74
CA ASP A 187 28.49 6.52 3.14
C ASP A 187 27.00 6.19 3.20
N ALA A 188 26.52 5.48 2.19
CA ALA A 188 25.12 5.10 2.01
C ALA A 188 24.76 3.92 2.92
N SER A 189 25.20 3.95 4.18
CA SER A 189 24.75 3.01 5.21
C SER A 189 23.38 3.43 5.73
N TYR A 190 22.39 3.44 4.84
CA TYR A 190 20.99 3.44 5.25
C TYR A 190 20.62 1.98 5.52
N MET A 191 20.36 1.64 6.79
CA MET A 191 19.72 0.36 7.08
C MET A 191 18.32 0.35 6.45
N PRO A 192 18.02 -0.63 5.61
CA PRO A 192 16.72 -0.72 4.98
C PRO A 192 15.65 -1.10 6.01
N LEU A 193 14.48 -0.43 5.93
CA LEU A 193 13.38 -0.51 6.90
C LEU A 193 12.92 -1.93 7.28
N TRP A 194 13.16 -2.96 6.46
CA TRP A 194 12.79 -4.34 6.76
C TRP A 194 13.64 -4.99 7.87
N THR A 195 14.79 -4.41 8.24
CA THR A 195 15.57 -4.90 9.39
C THR A 195 14.90 -4.62 10.74
N LEU A 196 13.87 -3.77 10.80
CA LEU A 196 13.12 -3.44 12.02
C LEU A 196 11.92 -4.36 12.28
N PHE A 197 11.53 -5.22 11.32
CA PHE A 197 10.34 -6.08 11.42
C PHE A 197 10.68 -7.57 11.64
N GLY A 198 11.93 -7.89 11.94
CA GLY A 198 12.38 -9.24 12.25
C GLY A 198 12.84 -9.36 13.71
N SER A 199 11.93 -9.75 14.59
CA SER A 199 12.22 -10.37 15.89
C SER A 199 11.11 -11.37 16.19
#